data_AF-A0A0R1YAS8-F1
#
_entry.id   AF-A0A0R1YAS8-F1
#
_cell.length_a   1.000
_cell.length_b   1.000
_cell.length_c   1.000
_cell.angle_alpha   90.00
_cell.angle_beta   90.00
_cell.angle_gamma   90.00
#
_symmetry.space_group_name_H-M   'P 1'
#
loop_
_entity.id
_entity.type
_entity.pdbx_description
1 polymer ?
#
loop_
_entity_poly.entity_id
_entity_poly.type
_entity_poly.pdbx_seq_one_letter_code
_entity_poly.pdbx_strand_id
1 'polypeptide(L)'
;MSVVGIIAEYNPFHSGHEFLLNQARLLAGNDPIIVIMSGNYVQRGEMAIMDKWSRAKAALQSGADLVFEMPFSTSVEPADLFALGNMELLKKLGVETLVFGVEDDNLNFEYLGKRIAEIPQKHMDFRDYSQTYSTQYNQMVAREVGYEVNAPNAILGLAYAVANYNLGSPMSLYPVNRIGVGHDDLLKRNGAVQSASAIRNLLLHGEDTSQLKTWLPKLEAKELAEQEIYPNWNLLFPFLKYRIESESVEDLRKIYQMSEGLEYKMKQEIHLARDFTEFLRRIKSKRYTYSRLRRLCLYTLLNITYEDMVKSFNHESLMLLGFSKIGRQYLKQNRKDFTVEIVSKVDKRNAKDGSIHLQVRVDRLFEQIMHVDQNFGQRPIEV
;
A
#
# COMPACT_ATOMS: atom_id res chain seq x y z
N MET A 1 15.96 -9.31 21.64
CA MET A 1 14.58 -9.26 21.14
C MET A 1 14.68 -8.43 19.88
N SER A 2 14.78 -9.06 18.71
CA SER A 2 14.85 -8.37 17.43
C SER A 2 13.48 -8.36 16.78
N VAL A 3 12.82 -7.22 16.85
CA VAL A 3 11.45 -7.06 16.33
C VAL A 3 11.51 -7.02 14.81
N VAL A 4 10.75 -7.90 14.17
CA VAL A 4 10.69 -8.01 12.71
C VAL A 4 9.49 -7.24 12.18
N GLY A 5 9.71 -6.44 11.15
CA GLY A 5 8.71 -5.64 10.46
C GLY A 5 8.40 -6.15 9.06
N ILE A 6 7.15 -6.05 8.65
CA ILE A 6 6.69 -6.27 7.27
C ILE A 6 5.79 -5.11 6.86
N ILE A 7 5.95 -4.63 5.64
CA ILE A 7 5.06 -3.65 5.01
C ILE A 7 4.18 -4.39 4.00
N ALA A 8 2.86 -4.24 4.08
CA ALA A 8 1.94 -5.06 3.29
C ALA A 8 0.69 -4.32 2.80
N GLU A 9 0.07 -4.87 1.75
CA GLU A 9 -1.29 -4.50 1.33
C GLU A 9 -2.28 -5.67 1.51
N TYR A 10 -1.81 -6.90 1.33
CA TYR A 10 -2.62 -8.13 1.37
C TYR A 10 -3.92 -8.05 0.57
N ASN A 11 -3.84 -7.72 -0.72
CA ASN A 11 -5.02 -7.41 -1.55
C ASN A 11 -5.32 -8.47 -2.65
N PRO A 12 -5.80 -9.70 -2.34
CA PRO A 12 -6.06 -10.25 -1.01
C PRO A 12 -4.79 -10.88 -0.38
N PHE A 13 -4.90 -11.36 0.87
CA PHE A 13 -3.85 -12.22 1.44
C PHE A 13 -3.74 -13.51 0.59
N HIS A 14 -2.58 -14.15 0.47
CA HIS A 14 -2.42 -15.36 -0.37
C HIS A 14 -1.21 -16.19 0.07
N SER A 15 -1.01 -17.38 -0.47
CA SER A 15 0.07 -18.30 -0.06
C SER A 15 1.48 -17.69 -0.17
N GLY A 16 1.72 -16.79 -1.13
CA GLY A 16 2.99 -16.04 -1.17
C GLY A 16 3.22 -15.10 0.03
N HIS A 17 2.16 -14.53 0.61
CA HIS A 17 2.24 -13.71 1.83
C HIS A 17 2.43 -14.58 3.07
N GLU A 18 1.74 -15.72 3.13
CA GLU A 18 1.92 -16.75 4.16
C GLU A 18 3.38 -17.24 4.17
N PHE A 19 3.95 -17.50 2.99
CA PHE A 19 5.37 -17.85 2.87
C PHE A 19 6.30 -16.75 3.42
N LEU A 20 6.08 -15.48 3.08
CA LEU A 20 6.89 -14.38 3.61
C LEU A 20 6.80 -14.28 5.14
N LEU A 21 5.60 -14.44 5.71
CA LEU A 21 5.39 -14.46 7.16
C LEU A 21 6.09 -15.66 7.83
N ASN A 22 6.06 -16.83 7.19
CA ASN A 22 6.80 -18.00 7.68
C ASN A 22 8.31 -17.75 7.70
N GLN A 23 8.87 -17.13 6.65
CA GLN A 23 10.28 -16.73 6.62
C GLN A 23 10.60 -15.70 7.73
N ALA A 24 9.72 -14.71 7.93
CA ALA A 24 9.85 -13.75 9.02
C ALA A 24 9.78 -14.41 10.39
N ARG A 25 8.94 -15.44 10.58
CA ARG A 25 8.87 -16.22 11.83
C ARG A 25 10.12 -17.05 12.08
N LEU A 26 10.69 -17.66 11.04
CA LEU A 26 11.97 -18.36 11.17
C LEU A 26 13.08 -17.41 11.64
N LEU A 27 13.09 -16.18 11.13
CA LEU A 27 14.03 -15.15 11.54
C LEU A 27 13.76 -14.61 12.95
N ALA A 28 12.50 -14.31 13.27
CA ALA A 28 12.10 -13.74 14.56
C ALA A 28 12.19 -14.75 15.71
N GLY A 29 12.02 -16.04 15.45
CA GLY A 29 11.87 -17.05 16.49
C GLY A 29 10.68 -16.71 17.41
N ASN A 30 10.97 -16.35 18.66
CA ASN A 30 9.97 -15.93 19.65
C ASN A 30 9.78 -14.41 19.73
N ASP A 31 10.54 -13.64 18.94
CA ASP A 31 10.40 -12.20 18.89
C ASP A 31 9.14 -11.80 18.09
N PRO A 32 8.60 -10.59 18.31
CA PRO A 32 7.37 -10.14 17.67
C PRO A 32 7.54 -9.86 16.17
N ILE A 33 6.53 -10.23 15.39
CA ILE A 33 6.37 -9.81 13.99
C ILE A 33 5.30 -8.71 13.92
N ILE A 34 5.71 -7.54 13.48
CA ILE A 34 4.84 -6.38 13.27
C ILE A 34 4.58 -6.20 11.78
N VAL A 35 3.30 -6.16 11.40
CA VAL A 35 2.86 -5.81 10.06
C VAL A 35 2.29 -4.39 10.07
N ILE A 36 2.81 -3.52 9.21
CA ILE A 36 2.16 -2.27 8.86
C ILE A 36 1.47 -2.46 7.51
N MET A 37 0.14 -2.39 7.51
CA MET A 37 -0.70 -2.76 6.39
C MET A 37 -1.48 -1.56 5.85
N SER A 38 -1.58 -1.44 4.53
CA SER A 38 -2.52 -0.50 3.90
C SER A 38 -3.93 -0.73 4.42
N GLY A 39 -4.64 0.36 4.71
CA GLY A 39 -6.07 0.35 5.01
C GLY A 39 -6.91 -0.05 3.80
N ASN A 40 -8.14 0.45 3.72
CA ASN A 40 -9.09 0.09 2.66
C ASN A 40 -8.71 0.60 1.25
N TYR A 41 -7.62 1.34 1.14
CA TYR A 41 -7.05 1.83 -0.12
C TYR A 41 -5.55 1.55 -0.16
N VAL A 42 -5.08 1.06 -1.30
CA VAL A 42 -3.72 0.54 -1.49
C VAL A 42 -2.85 1.48 -2.34
N GLN A 43 -1.54 1.29 -2.34
CA GLN A 43 -0.52 2.16 -2.95
C GLN A 43 -0.77 2.43 -4.44
N ARG A 44 -1.39 1.47 -5.13
CA ARG A 44 -1.68 1.54 -6.57
C ARG A 44 -2.85 2.45 -6.91
N GLY A 45 -3.48 3.09 -5.93
CA GLY A 45 -4.64 3.97 -6.11
C GLY A 45 -5.90 3.16 -6.39
N GLU A 46 -6.09 2.10 -5.62
CA GLU A 46 -7.21 1.16 -5.77
C GLU A 46 -7.85 0.93 -4.40
N MET A 47 -9.16 0.64 -4.39
CA MET A 47 -9.84 0.13 -3.22
C MET A 47 -9.41 -1.33 -2.99
N ALA A 48 -9.13 -1.71 -1.75
CA ALA A 48 -8.79 -3.09 -1.42
C ALA A 48 -9.99 -4.01 -1.72
N ILE A 49 -9.74 -5.22 -2.20
CA ILE A 49 -10.79 -6.18 -2.54
C ILE A 49 -11.52 -6.70 -1.31
N MET A 50 -10.87 -6.67 -0.15
CA MET A 50 -11.43 -7.01 1.16
C MET A 50 -11.17 -5.89 2.15
N ASP A 51 -12.01 -5.80 3.17
CA ASP A 51 -11.83 -4.83 4.24
C ASP A 51 -10.53 -5.07 5.02
N LYS A 52 -10.04 -4.00 5.66
CA LYS A 52 -8.80 -4.03 6.45
C LYS A 52 -8.84 -5.00 7.63
N TRP A 53 -10.01 -5.30 8.20
CA TRP A 53 -10.13 -6.18 9.35
C TRP A 53 -9.99 -7.65 8.95
N SER A 54 -10.65 -8.09 7.89
CA SER A 54 -10.47 -9.43 7.33
C SER A 54 -9.02 -9.68 6.91
N ARG A 55 -8.39 -8.73 6.21
CA ARG A 55 -6.97 -8.86 5.82
C ARG A 55 -6.02 -8.92 7.02
N ALA A 56 -6.28 -8.12 8.07
CA ALA A 56 -5.50 -8.16 9.30
C ALA A 56 -5.66 -9.51 10.02
N LYS A 57 -6.88 -10.06 10.06
CA LYS A 57 -7.16 -11.38 10.63
C LYS A 57 -6.37 -12.49 9.93
N ALA A 58 -6.33 -12.46 8.59
CA ALA A 58 -5.58 -13.43 7.82
C ALA A 58 -4.07 -13.38 8.14
N ALA A 59 -3.51 -12.17 8.26
CA ALA A 59 -2.12 -11.98 8.64
C ALA A 59 -1.80 -12.50 10.06
N LEU A 60 -2.66 -12.18 11.03
CA LEU A 60 -2.55 -12.64 12.42
C LEU A 60 -2.59 -14.17 12.52
N GLN A 61 -3.54 -14.80 11.84
CA GLN A 61 -3.66 -16.27 11.80
C GLN A 61 -2.48 -16.94 11.08
N SER A 62 -1.79 -16.21 10.21
CA SER A 62 -0.61 -16.66 9.47
C SER A 62 0.71 -16.33 10.19
N GLY A 63 0.66 -15.88 11.45
CA GLY A 63 1.84 -15.76 12.31
C GLY A 63 2.33 -14.32 12.58
N ALA A 64 1.62 -13.29 12.08
CA ALA A 64 1.86 -11.92 12.53
C ALA A 64 1.44 -11.76 14.00
N ASP A 65 2.17 -10.94 14.76
CA ASP A 65 1.86 -10.68 16.17
C ASP A 65 1.16 -9.36 16.39
N LEU A 66 1.42 -8.37 15.55
CA LEU A 66 0.76 -7.08 15.55
C LEU A 66 0.45 -6.69 14.12
N VAL A 67 -0.77 -6.20 13.87
CA VAL A 67 -1.14 -5.59 12.60
C VAL A 67 -1.64 -4.18 12.85
N PHE A 68 -0.97 -3.21 12.25
CA PHE A 68 -1.36 -1.81 12.24
C PHE A 68 -1.84 -1.41 10.85
N GLU A 69 -2.89 -0.61 10.78
CA GLU A 69 -3.23 0.16 9.60
C GLU A 69 -2.28 1.37 9.51
N MET A 70 -1.58 1.51 8.39
CA MET A 70 -0.91 2.76 8.06
C MET A 70 -1.93 3.83 7.64
N PRO A 71 -1.67 5.12 7.90
CA PRO A 71 -2.51 6.21 7.43
C PRO A 71 -2.76 6.14 5.92
N PHE A 72 -3.96 6.54 5.47
CA PHE A 72 -4.25 6.75 4.05
C PHE A 72 -3.18 7.60 3.36
N SER A 73 -2.72 8.67 4.02
CA SER A 73 -1.69 9.58 3.49
C SER A 73 -0.34 8.91 3.26
N THR A 74 -0.07 7.80 3.93
CA THR A 74 1.18 7.03 3.80
C THR A 74 0.97 5.82 2.87
N SER A 75 -0.24 5.26 2.86
CA SER A 75 -0.61 4.10 2.03
C SER A 75 -0.67 4.45 0.55
N VAL A 76 -1.39 5.50 0.18
CA VAL A 76 -1.67 5.83 -1.22
C VAL A 76 -0.65 6.84 -1.70
N GLU A 77 0.57 6.41 -1.99
CA GLU A 77 1.66 7.29 -2.45
C GLU A 77 2.54 6.63 -3.53
N PRO A 78 3.35 7.38 -4.29
CA PRO A 78 4.47 6.82 -5.05
C PRO A 78 5.44 6.00 -4.18
N ALA A 79 6.22 5.10 -4.79
CA ALA A 79 6.99 4.09 -4.06
C ALA A 79 8.04 4.66 -3.10
N ASP A 80 8.66 5.78 -3.44
CA ASP A 80 9.61 6.52 -2.60
C ASP A 80 8.95 7.08 -1.34
N LEU A 81 7.82 7.77 -1.47
CA LEU A 81 7.08 8.32 -0.33
C LEU A 81 6.41 7.23 0.51
N PHE A 82 5.86 6.20 -0.14
CA PHE A 82 5.33 5.02 0.54
C PHE A 82 6.41 4.31 1.36
N ALA A 83 7.60 4.11 0.79
CA ALA A 83 8.73 3.54 1.49
C ALA A 83 9.20 4.42 2.65
N LEU A 84 9.38 5.73 2.42
CA LEU A 84 9.80 6.68 3.44
C LEU A 84 8.89 6.64 4.67
N GLY A 85 7.59 6.88 4.48
CA GLY A 85 6.65 6.95 5.60
C GLY A 85 6.54 5.61 6.35
N ASN A 86 6.50 4.48 5.64
CA ASN A 86 6.42 3.17 6.30
C ASN A 86 7.71 2.78 7.03
N MET A 87 8.88 3.13 6.51
CA MET A 87 10.15 2.88 7.19
C MET A 87 10.27 3.72 8.47
N GLU A 88 9.81 4.97 8.43
CA GLU A 88 9.69 5.80 9.64
C GLU A 88 8.72 5.19 10.65
N LEU A 89 7.53 4.77 10.22
CA LEU A 89 6.53 4.16 11.11
C LEU A 89 7.05 2.86 11.77
N LEU A 90 7.71 1.98 11.02
CA LEU A 90 8.35 0.78 11.58
C LEU A 90 9.40 1.16 12.63
N LYS A 91 10.22 2.18 12.35
CA LYS A 91 11.20 2.67 13.31
C LYS A 91 10.56 3.21 14.59
N LYS A 92 9.47 3.98 14.47
CA LYS A 92 8.68 4.51 15.60
C LYS A 92 8.05 3.39 16.45
N LEU A 93 7.85 2.20 15.88
CA LEU A 93 7.38 0.99 16.56
C LEU A 93 8.52 0.12 17.12
N GLY A 94 9.78 0.55 17.04
CA GLY A 94 10.93 -0.21 17.56
C GLY A 94 11.31 -1.43 16.74
N VAL A 95 10.94 -1.47 15.45
CA VAL A 95 11.38 -2.52 14.53
C VAL A 95 12.87 -2.40 14.26
N GLU A 96 13.57 -3.53 14.27
CA GLU A 96 15.01 -3.61 14.03
C GLU A 96 15.34 -4.24 12.68
N THR A 97 14.49 -5.14 12.19
CA THR A 97 14.70 -5.83 10.92
C THR A 97 13.48 -5.73 10.04
N LEU A 98 13.63 -5.28 8.79
CA LEU A 98 12.58 -5.33 7.77
C LEU A 98 12.71 -6.61 6.94
N VAL A 99 11.64 -7.39 6.85
CA VAL A 99 11.52 -8.53 5.92
C VAL A 99 10.60 -8.15 4.76
N PHE A 100 11.07 -8.34 3.53
CA PHE A 100 10.30 -8.00 2.32
C PHE A 100 10.58 -8.97 1.17
N GLY A 101 9.56 -9.25 0.36
CA GLY A 101 9.69 -10.15 -0.78
C GLY A 101 10.26 -9.45 -2.02
N VAL A 102 11.17 -10.10 -2.73
CA VAL A 102 11.79 -9.60 -3.97
C VAL A 102 11.89 -10.70 -5.03
N GLU A 103 12.11 -10.32 -6.27
CA GLU A 103 12.35 -11.28 -7.36
C GLU A 103 13.77 -11.89 -7.32
N ASP A 104 14.75 -11.18 -6.75
CA ASP A 104 16.13 -11.65 -6.54
C ASP A 104 16.67 -11.13 -5.20
N ASP A 105 16.81 -12.03 -4.22
CA ASP A 105 17.35 -11.74 -2.89
C ASP A 105 18.88 -11.72 -2.81
N ASN A 106 19.59 -12.01 -3.91
CA ASN A 106 21.05 -11.87 -3.97
C ASN A 106 21.49 -10.41 -4.16
N LEU A 107 20.56 -9.51 -4.48
CA LEU A 107 20.82 -8.09 -4.59
C LEU A 107 21.19 -7.50 -3.22
N ASN A 108 22.32 -6.81 -3.15
CA ASN A 108 22.74 -6.12 -1.92
C ASN A 108 21.97 -4.80 -1.76
N PHE A 109 20.74 -4.87 -1.27
CA PHE A 109 19.87 -3.69 -1.10
C PHE A 109 20.50 -2.60 -0.24
N GLU A 110 21.25 -2.94 0.82
CA GLU A 110 21.93 -1.95 1.66
C GLU A 110 22.96 -1.13 0.88
N TYR A 111 23.83 -1.79 0.11
CA TYR A 111 24.81 -1.14 -0.74
C TYR A 111 24.14 -0.24 -1.79
N LEU A 112 23.08 -0.74 -2.42
CA LEU A 112 22.36 -0.05 -3.48
C LEU A 112 21.61 1.17 -2.95
N GLY A 113 20.88 1.01 -1.84
CA GLY A 113 20.18 2.09 -1.17
C GLY A 113 21.12 3.22 -0.78
N LYS A 114 22.29 2.88 -0.21
CA LYS A 114 23.35 3.86 0.11
C LYS A 114 23.83 4.59 -1.15
N ARG A 115 24.24 3.85 -2.19
CA ARG A 115 24.77 4.43 -3.44
C ARG A 115 23.79 5.42 -4.05
N ILE A 116 22.50 5.10 -4.02
CA ILE A 116 21.44 5.96 -4.56
C ILE A 116 21.16 7.17 -3.67
N ALA A 117 21.10 6.98 -2.35
CA ALA A 117 20.86 8.07 -1.41
C ALA A 117 21.98 9.11 -1.42
N GLU A 118 23.22 8.69 -1.71
CA GLU A 118 24.39 9.57 -1.82
C GLU A 118 24.53 10.25 -3.19
N ILE A 119 23.64 9.98 -4.16
CA ILE A 119 23.67 10.65 -5.46
C ILE A 119 23.46 12.16 -5.25
N PRO A 120 24.38 13.02 -5.72
CA PRO A 120 24.23 14.45 -5.51
C PRO A 120 22.99 14.98 -6.22
N GLN A 121 22.20 15.84 -5.56
CA GLN A 121 20.93 16.35 -6.07
C GLN A 121 21.01 16.93 -7.51
N LYS A 122 22.15 17.50 -7.90
CA LYS A 122 22.38 17.98 -9.28
C LYS A 122 22.24 16.90 -10.37
N HIS A 123 22.42 15.62 -10.02
CA HIS A 123 22.21 14.48 -10.92
C HIS A 123 20.74 14.02 -10.96
N MET A 124 19.92 14.49 -10.02
CA MET A 124 18.47 14.27 -9.98
C MET A 124 17.67 15.42 -10.64
N ASP A 125 18.35 16.45 -11.17
CA ASP A 125 17.73 17.51 -11.97
C ASP A 125 17.44 16.99 -13.39
N PHE A 126 16.36 16.21 -13.48
CA PHE A 126 15.87 15.62 -14.72
C PHE A 126 15.18 16.66 -15.60
N ARG A 127 15.92 17.18 -16.59
CA ARG A 127 15.42 18.21 -17.53
C ARG A 127 14.76 17.66 -18.78
N ASP A 128 14.68 16.33 -18.94
CA ASP A 128 13.96 15.72 -20.06
C ASP A 128 12.47 15.55 -19.73
N TYR A 129 11.67 16.53 -20.11
CA TYR A 129 10.22 16.52 -19.95
C TYR A 129 9.49 15.53 -20.87
N SER A 130 10.20 14.83 -21.75
CA SER A 130 9.62 13.80 -22.63
C SER A 130 9.50 12.43 -21.95
N GLN A 131 10.12 12.25 -20.79
CA GLN A 131 10.11 11.02 -19.99
C GLN A 131 9.50 11.27 -18.61
N THR A 132 8.98 10.21 -17.99
CA THR A 132 8.50 10.30 -16.59
C THR A 132 9.70 10.43 -15.64
N TYR A 133 9.49 11.06 -14.48
CA TYR A 133 10.48 11.08 -13.40
C TYR A 133 10.96 9.67 -13.06
N SER A 134 10.03 8.72 -12.91
CA SER A 134 10.35 7.31 -12.63
C SER A 134 11.24 6.67 -13.70
N THR A 135 11.05 6.99 -14.98
CA THR A 135 11.88 6.46 -16.07
C THR A 135 13.30 7.00 -15.97
N GLN A 136 13.44 8.31 -15.75
CA GLN A 136 14.76 8.94 -15.65
C GLN A 136 15.49 8.49 -14.37
N TYR A 137 14.76 8.34 -13.27
CA TYR A 137 15.27 7.78 -12.03
C TYR A 137 15.79 6.35 -12.23
N ASN A 138 15.02 5.45 -12.86
CA ASN A 138 15.46 4.08 -13.12
C ASN A 138 16.71 4.04 -14.02
N GLN A 139 16.78 4.89 -15.05
CA GLN A 139 17.98 4.99 -15.90
C GLN A 139 19.21 5.48 -15.13
N MET A 140 19.03 6.46 -14.24
CA MET A 140 20.10 6.96 -13.37
C MET A 140 20.56 5.87 -12.40
N VAL A 141 19.63 5.19 -11.73
CA VAL A 141 19.93 4.06 -10.86
C VAL A 141 20.73 3.00 -11.63
N ALA A 142 20.25 2.58 -12.81
CA ALA A 142 20.93 1.57 -13.60
C ALA A 142 22.37 1.95 -13.98
N ARG A 143 22.63 3.24 -14.23
CA ARG A 143 23.98 3.75 -14.49
C ARG A 143 24.88 3.72 -13.25
N GLU A 144 24.37 4.14 -12.10
CA GLU A 144 25.15 4.24 -10.84
C GLU A 144 25.41 2.89 -10.18
N VAL A 145 24.50 1.94 -10.41
CA VAL A 145 24.49 0.60 -9.84
C VAL A 145 25.09 -0.43 -10.80
N GLY A 146 25.13 -0.14 -12.10
CA GLY A 146 25.67 -1.03 -13.14
C GLY A 146 24.73 -2.16 -13.56
N TYR A 147 23.48 -2.17 -13.08
CA TYR A 147 22.45 -3.11 -13.53
C TYR A 147 21.05 -2.49 -13.43
N GLU A 148 20.13 -2.91 -14.28
CA GLU A 148 18.77 -2.36 -14.34
C GLU A 148 17.82 -3.05 -13.36
N VAL A 149 17.23 -2.30 -12.43
CA VAL A 149 16.22 -2.78 -11.48
C VAL A 149 14.82 -2.44 -12.01
N ASN A 150 14.16 -3.41 -12.65
CA ASN A 150 12.85 -3.20 -13.26
C ASN A 150 11.71 -3.98 -12.62
N ALA A 151 12.02 -5.00 -11.83
CA ALA A 151 11.00 -5.84 -11.24
C ALA A 151 10.23 -5.07 -10.15
N PRO A 152 8.88 -5.16 -10.08
CA PRO A 152 8.09 -4.30 -9.22
C PRO A 152 8.47 -4.37 -7.73
N ASN A 153 8.80 -5.57 -7.23
CA ASN A 153 9.17 -5.71 -5.81
C ASN A 153 10.63 -5.33 -5.56
N ALA A 154 11.54 -5.58 -6.51
CA ALA A 154 12.90 -5.06 -6.44
C ALA A 154 12.94 -3.52 -6.42
N ILE A 155 12.10 -2.84 -7.22
CA ILE A 155 11.96 -1.37 -7.18
C ILE A 155 11.49 -0.91 -5.79
N LEU A 156 10.50 -1.59 -5.21
CA LEU A 156 9.99 -1.26 -3.89
C LEU A 156 11.04 -1.54 -2.79
N GLY A 157 11.74 -2.67 -2.87
CA GLY A 157 12.86 -3.01 -1.99
C GLY A 157 13.99 -1.98 -2.05
N LEU A 158 14.27 -1.44 -3.23
CA LEU A 158 15.24 -0.36 -3.40
C LEU A 158 14.76 0.95 -2.76
N ALA A 159 13.48 1.29 -2.91
CA ALA A 159 12.89 2.43 -2.23
C ALA A 159 12.96 2.27 -0.69
N TYR A 160 12.71 1.08 -0.15
CA TYR A 160 12.94 0.78 1.27
C TYR A 160 14.39 0.98 1.66
N ALA A 161 15.35 0.51 0.85
CA ALA A 161 16.76 0.65 1.17
C ALA A 161 17.25 2.11 1.18
N VAL A 162 16.78 2.93 0.23
CA VAL A 162 17.05 4.37 0.19
C VAL A 162 16.43 5.05 1.42
N ALA A 163 15.17 4.77 1.73
CA ALA A 163 14.50 5.30 2.91
C ALA A 163 15.24 4.90 4.21
N ASN A 164 15.62 3.62 4.32
CA ASN A 164 16.34 3.08 5.47
C ASN A 164 17.67 3.79 5.72
N TYR A 165 18.44 4.06 4.66
CA TYR A 165 19.69 4.79 4.76
C TYR A 165 19.48 6.20 5.34
N ASN A 166 18.41 6.87 4.88
CA ASN A 166 18.09 8.24 5.29
C ASN A 166 17.49 8.34 6.71
N LEU A 167 17.11 7.23 7.35
CA LEU A 167 16.62 7.23 8.75
C LEU A 167 17.71 7.62 9.78
N GLY A 168 19.00 7.59 9.40
CA GLY A 168 20.13 7.84 10.29
C GLY A 168 20.42 6.72 11.30
N SER A 169 19.44 5.89 11.62
CA SER A 169 19.56 4.67 12.44
C SER A 169 18.93 3.48 11.71
N PRO A 170 19.58 2.98 10.65
CA PRO A 170 19.00 2.01 9.73
C PRO A 170 18.62 0.71 10.43
N MET A 171 17.51 0.12 9.98
CA MET A 171 17.12 -1.26 10.29
C MET A 171 17.95 -2.24 9.45
N SER A 172 18.08 -3.49 9.89
CA SER A 172 18.60 -4.56 9.02
C SER A 172 17.59 -4.88 7.91
N LEU A 173 18.07 -5.04 6.68
CA LEU A 173 17.22 -5.40 5.54
C LEU A 173 17.35 -6.89 5.23
N TYR A 174 16.22 -7.60 5.21
CA TYR A 174 16.18 -9.03 4.93
C TYR A 174 15.27 -9.32 3.72
N PRO A 175 15.83 -9.27 2.49
CA PRO A 175 15.08 -9.65 1.29
C PRO A 175 14.82 -11.15 1.28
N VAL A 176 13.66 -11.55 0.75
CA VAL A 176 13.26 -12.95 0.59
C VAL A 176 12.83 -13.19 -0.85
N ASN A 177 13.42 -14.18 -1.52
CA ASN A 177 12.94 -14.58 -2.84
C ASN A 177 11.46 -14.95 -2.85
N ARG A 178 10.69 -14.33 -3.73
CA ARG A 178 9.29 -14.67 -3.95
C ARG A 178 9.18 -16.05 -4.57
N ILE A 179 8.30 -16.88 -4.01
CA ILE A 179 7.87 -18.14 -4.62
C ILE A 179 6.60 -17.86 -5.44
N GLY A 180 6.61 -18.13 -6.74
CA GLY A 180 5.40 -18.05 -7.59
C GLY A 180 5.56 -17.29 -8.91
N VAL A 181 4.44 -17.05 -9.59
CA VAL A 181 4.35 -16.31 -10.87
C VAL A 181 4.46 -14.78 -10.64
N GLY A 182 4.96 -14.04 -11.62
CA GLY A 182 5.21 -12.60 -11.54
C GLY A 182 3.95 -11.77 -11.26
N HIS A 183 4.14 -10.52 -10.80
CA HIS A 183 3.07 -9.62 -10.35
C HIS A 183 1.97 -9.37 -11.40
N ASP A 184 2.32 -9.47 -12.69
CA ASP A 184 1.45 -9.23 -13.85
C ASP A 184 1.23 -10.49 -14.72
N ASP A 185 1.65 -11.67 -14.26
CA ASP A 185 1.49 -12.90 -15.04
C ASP A 185 0.04 -13.40 -15.05
N LEU A 186 -0.37 -13.93 -16.21
CA LEU A 186 -1.67 -14.60 -16.37
C LEU A 186 -1.79 -15.79 -15.42
N LEU A 187 -3.02 -16.05 -14.98
CA LEU A 187 -3.34 -17.11 -14.02
C LEU A 187 -2.88 -18.47 -14.57
N LYS A 188 -1.98 -19.13 -13.86
CA LYS A 188 -1.52 -20.50 -14.18
C LYS A 188 -2.26 -21.48 -13.29
N ARG A 189 -3.36 -22.08 -13.76
CA ARG A 189 -4.23 -22.96 -12.95
C ARG A 189 -3.49 -24.12 -12.25
N ASN A 190 -2.33 -24.54 -12.76
CA ASN A 190 -1.50 -25.60 -12.17
C ASN A 190 -0.39 -25.10 -11.21
N GLY A 191 -0.28 -23.78 -10.98
CA GLY A 191 0.73 -23.20 -10.10
C GLY A 191 0.26 -23.15 -8.65
N ALA A 192 1.14 -23.52 -7.70
CA ALA A 192 0.86 -23.52 -6.26
C ALA A 192 0.73 -22.10 -5.67
N VAL A 193 1.29 -21.07 -6.32
CA VAL A 193 1.19 -19.67 -5.89
C VAL A 193 0.80 -18.81 -7.09
N GLN A 194 -0.22 -17.96 -6.92
CA GLN A 194 -0.64 -16.95 -7.90
C GLN A 194 -0.37 -15.54 -7.40
N SER A 195 -0.25 -14.57 -8.31
CA SER A 195 -0.19 -13.16 -7.94
C SER A 195 -1.55 -12.68 -7.41
N ALA A 196 -1.52 -11.71 -6.50
CA ALA A 196 -2.73 -11.05 -6.02
C ALA A 196 -3.57 -10.50 -7.18
N SER A 197 -2.94 -9.93 -8.22
CA SER A 197 -3.62 -9.41 -9.40
C SER A 197 -4.36 -10.50 -10.19
N ALA A 198 -3.77 -11.68 -10.35
CA ALA A 198 -4.42 -12.80 -11.03
C ALA A 198 -5.66 -13.29 -10.25
N ILE A 199 -5.55 -13.39 -8.92
CA ILE A 199 -6.68 -13.76 -8.05
C ILE A 199 -7.81 -12.72 -8.17
N ARG A 200 -7.48 -11.41 -8.07
CA ARG A 200 -8.49 -10.34 -8.24
C ARG A 200 -9.16 -10.41 -9.61
N ASN A 201 -8.41 -10.64 -10.69
CA ASN A 201 -8.99 -10.75 -12.03
C ASN A 201 -9.98 -11.91 -12.14
N LEU A 202 -9.66 -13.09 -11.59
CA LEU A 202 -10.57 -14.24 -11.57
C LEU A 202 -11.90 -13.88 -10.87
N LEU A 203 -11.82 -13.24 -9.70
CA LEU A 203 -12.99 -12.82 -8.93
C LEU A 203 -13.84 -11.80 -9.68
N LEU A 204 -13.20 -10.80 -10.29
CA LEU A 204 -13.89 -9.71 -10.99
C LEU A 204 -14.57 -10.15 -12.29
N HIS A 205 -14.14 -11.25 -12.91
CA HIS A 205 -14.79 -11.81 -14.10
C HIS A 205 -15.86 -12.86 -13.78
N GLY A 206 -16.13 -13.13 -12.49
CA GLY A 206 -17.12 -14.14 -12.09
C GLY A 206 -16.73 -15.56 -12.51
N GLU A 207 -15.43 -15.82 -12.63
CA GLU A 207 -14.91 -17.15 -12.95
C GLU A 207 -15.03 -18.12 -11.76
N ASP A 208 -14.81 -19.41 -12.00
CA ASP A 208 -14.91 -20.45 -10.97
C ASP A 208 -13.94 -20.22 -9.80
N THR A 209 -14.51 -20.04 -8.60
CA THR A 209 -13.79 -19.80 -7.34
C THR A 209 -13.45 -21.09 -6.59
N SER A 210 -13.78 -22.26 -7.13
CA SER A 210 -13.49 -23.56 -6.48
C SER A 210 -12.01 -23.76 -6.15
N GLN A 211 -11.12 -23.17 -6.94
CA GLN A 211 -9.66 -23.27 -6.79
C GLN A 211 -9.05 -22.23 -5.84
N LEU A 212 -9.81 -21.29 -5.28
CA LEU A 212 -9.26 -20.27 -4.38
C LEU A 212 -8.48 -20.88 -3.21
N LYS A 213 -8.97 -22.00 -2.66
CA LYS A 213 -8.33 -22.73 -1.55
C LYS A 213 -6.94 -23.30 -1.89
N THR A 214 -6.56 -23.32 -3.17
CA THR A 214 -5.23 -23.71 -3.62
C THR A 214 -4.21 -22.58 -3.50
N TRP A 215 -4.66 -21.32 -3.55
CA TRP A 215 -3.77 -20.15 -3.60
C TRP A 215 -3.91 -19.23 -2.37
N LEU A 216 -4.92 -19.47 -1.55
CA LEU A 216 -5.31 -18.66 -0.41
C LEU A 216 -5.43 -19.54 0.84
N PRO A 217 -5.08 -19.03 2.03
CA PRO A 217 -5.44 -19.70 3.28
C PRO A 217 -6.94 -19.98 3.36
N LYS A 218 -7.31 -21.06 4.05
CA LYS A 218 -8.70 -21.58 4.06
C LYS A 218 -9.74 -20.53 4.47
N LEU A 219 -9.42 -19.67 5.43
CA LEU A 219 -10.33 -18.63 5.89
C LEU A 219 -10.48 -17.53 4.82
N GLU A 220 -9.37 -17.01 4.30
CA GLU A 220 -9.37 -15.98 3.26
C GLU A 220 -10.15 -16.44 2.02
N ALA A 221 -9.91 -17.68 1.58
CA ALA A 221 -10.63 -18.28 0.45
C ALA A 221 -12.14 -18.37 0.70
N LYS A 222 -12.55 -18.66 1.95
CA LYS A 222 -13.95 -18.74 2.34
C LYS A 222 -14.60 -17.35 2.36
N GLU A 223 -13.97 -16.40 3.05
CA GLU A 223 -14.48 -15.02 3.18
C GLU A 223 -14.59 -14.36 1.79
N LEU A 224 -13.61 -14.56 0.90
CA LEU A 224 -13.71 -14.08 -0.49
C LEU A 224 -14.81 -14.75 -1.30
N ALA A 225 -14.99 -16.08 -1.18
CA ALA A 225 -16.00 -16.80 -1.96
C ALA A 225 -17.44 -16.45 -1.52
N GLU A 226 -17.62 -16.05 -0.26
CA GLU A 226 -18.90 -15.62 0.31
C GLU A 226 -19.17 -14.12 0.11
N GLN A 227 -18.18 -13.35 -0.36
CA GLN A 227 -18.28 -11.90 -0.56
C GLN A 227 -19.16 -11.56 -1.78
N GLU A 228 -20.14 -10.69 -1.58
CA GLU A 228 -21.09 -10.30 -2.64
C GLU A 228 -20.52 -9.25 -3.60
N ILE A 229 -19.67 -8.36 -3.10
CA ILE A 229 -19.16 -7.19 -3.83
C ILE A 229 -17.64 -7.24 -3.86
N TYR A 230 -17.04 -7.20 -5.04
CA TYR A 230 -15.59 -7.07 -5.20
C TYR A 230 -15.25 -5.65 -5.65
N PRO A 231 -14.74 -4.77 -4.77
CA PRO A 231 -14.35 -3.41 -5.11
C PRO A 231 -13.41 -3.35 -6.32
N ASN A 232 -13.76 -2.49 -7.27
CA ASN A 232 -12.96 -2.26 -8.46
C ASN A 232 -13.33 -0.93 -9.12
N TRP A 233 -12.49 -0.47 -10.04
CA TRP A 233 -12.70 0.80 -10.71
C TRP A 233 -13.96 0.88 -11.59
N ASN A 234 -14.53 -0.23 -12.08
CA ASN A 234 -15.80 -0.17 -12.81
C ASN A 234 -16.95 0.23 -11.88
N LEU A 235 -16.94 -0.22 -10.62
CA LEU A 235 -17.90 0.20 -9.59
C LEU A 235 -17.69 1.66 -9.17
N LEU A 236 -16.43 2.10 -9.10
CA LEU A 236 -16.08 3.45 -8.62
C LEU A 236 -16.19 4.53 -9.70
N PHE A 237 -16.09 4.16 -10.98
CA PHE A 237 -16.00 5.11 -12.09
C PHE A 237 -17.20 6.05 -12.20
N PRO A 238 -18.47 5.62 -12.01
CA PRO A 238 -19.61 6.54 -12.04
C PRO A 238 -19.49 7.67 -11.01
N PHE A 239 -18.97 7.38 -9.81
CA PHE A 239 -18.75 8.38 -8.76
C PHE A 239 -17.63 9.34 -9.13
N LEU A 240 -16.53 8.83 -9.70
CA LEU A 240 -15.43 9.65 -10.20
C LEU A 240 -15.90 10.57 -11.34
N LYS A 241 -16.71 10.03 -12.27
CA LYS A 241 -17.27 10.77 -13.40
C LYS A 241 -18.13 11.92 -12.91
N TYR A 242 -19.08 11.64 -12.02
CA TYR A 242 -19.89 12.66 -11.38
C TYR A 242 -19.04 13.74 -10.70
N ARG A 243 -18.00 13.33 -9.96
CA ARG A 243 -17.09 14.22 -9.25
C ARG A 243 -16.38 15.20 -10.17
N ILE A 244 -15.74 14.69 -11.23
CA ILE A 244 -15.01 15.53 -12.20
C ILE A 244 -15.96 16.42 -13.00
N GLU A 245 -17.14 15.93 -13.40
CA GLU A 245 -18.11 16.71 -14.18
C GLU A 245 -18.71 17.87 -13.36
N SER A 246 -19.01 17.63 -12.08
CA SER A 246 -19.68 18.60 -11.21
C SER A 246 -18.75 19.63 -10.55
N GLU A 247 -17.48 19.29 -10.30
CA GLU A 247 -16.56 20.21 -9.61
C GLU A 247 -16.06 21.35 -10.52
N SER A 248 -15.70 22.48 -9.92
CA SER A 248 -15.03 23.57 -10.63
C SER A 248 -13.58 23.20 -10.96
N VAL A 249 -12.99 23.87 -11.96
CA VAL A 249 -11.56 23.68 -12.28
C VAL A 249 -10.69 24.16 -11.11
N GLU A 250 -11.12 25.23 -10.45
CA GLU A 250 -10.48 25.83 -9.29
C GLU A 250 -10.43 24.87 -8.09
N ASP A 251 -11.49 24.09 -7.87
CA ASP A 251 -11.54 23.10 -6.80
C ASP A 251 -10.77 21.83 -7.17
N LEU A 252 -10.86 21.35 -8.42
CA LEU A 252 -10.05 20.23 -8.90
C LEU A 252 -8.55 20.51 -8.73
N ARG A 253 -8.11 21.76 -8.90
CA ARG A 253 -6.71 22.17 -8.69
C ARG A 253 -6.23 22.00 -7.24
N LYS A 254 -7.13 21.99 -6.26
CA LYS A 254 -6.78 21.79 -4.84
C LYS A 254 -6.53 20.32 -4.49
N ILE A 255 -6.96 19.40 -5.35
CA ILE A 255 -6.77 17.96 -5.16
C ILE A 255 -5.28 17.64 -5.11
N TYR A 256 -4.90 16.79 -4.17
CA TYR A 256 -3.52 16.36 -3.98
C TYR A 256 -2.94 15.73 -5.26
N GLN A 257 -1.72 16.13 -5.61
CA GLN A 257 -1.03 15.75 -6.86
C GLN A 257 -1.72 16.17 -8.18
N MET A 258 -2.76 17.01 -8.14
CA MET A 258 -3.27 17.68 -9.33
C MET A 258 -2.24 18.72 -9.79
N SER A 259 -1.65 18.53 -10.98
CA SER A 259 -0.56 19.38 -11.46
C SER A 259 -0.63 19.63 -12.96
N GLU A 260 -0.03 20.74 -13.40
CA GLU A 260 0.34 20.98 -14.80
C GLU A 260 -0.85 20.89 -15.79
N GLY A 261 -2.04 21.34 -15.36
CA GLY A 261 -3.22 21.40 -16.21
C GLY A 261 -3.97 20.07 -16.36
N LEU A 262 -3.63 19.04 -15.57
CA LEU A 262 -4.38 17.79 -15.52
C LEU A 262 -5.86 18.01 -15.20
N GLU A 263 -6.21 19.05 -14.42
CA GLU A 263 -7.59 19.38 -14.09
C GLU A 263 -8.42 19.70 -15.36
N TYR A 264 -7.82 20.40 -16.33
CA TYR A 264 -8.47 20.72 -17.61
C TYR A 264 -8.60 19.46 -18.46
N LYS A 265 -7.54 18.65 -18.55
CA LYS A 265 -7.54 17.42 -19.34
C LYS A 265 -8.54 16.39 -18.80
N MET A 266 -8.62 16.23 -17.47
CA MET A 266 -9.59 15.34 -16.84
C MET A 266 -11.02 15.79 -17.13
N LYS A 267 -11.33 17.09 -17.00
CA LYS A 267 -12.65 17.63 -17.38
C LYS A 267 -12.99 17.42 -18.85
N GLN A 268 -12.04 17.66 -19.75
CA GLN A 268 -12.25 17.48 -21.18
C GLN A 268 -12.50 16.02 -21.56
N GLU A 269 -11.77 15.08 -20.97
CA GLU A 269 -11.83 13.68 -21.39
C GLU A 269 -12.91 12.85 -20.66
N ILE A 270 -13.34 13.25 -19.45
CA ILE A 270 -14.24 12.43 -18.62
C ILE A 270 -15.60 12.22 -19.28
N HIS A 271 -16.13 13.23 -19.97
CA HIS A 271 -17.45 13.15 -20.59
C HIS A 271 -17.48 12.12 -21.74
N LEU A 272 -16.34 11.92 -22.42
CA LEU A 272 -16.17 10.97 -23.52
C LEU A 272 -15.88 9.54 -23.06
N ALA A 273 -15.34 9.38 -21.85
CA ALA A 273 -14.96 8.07 -21.35
C ALA A 273 -16.18 7.25 -20.91
N ARG A 274 -16.23 6.00 -21.37
CA ARG A 274 -17.28 5.02 -21.04
C ARG A 274 -16.97 4.25 -19.77
N ASP A 275 -15.69 3.98 -19.53
CA ASP A 275 -15.19 3.28 -18.36
C ASP A 275 -13.87 3.89 -17.88
N PHE A 276 -13.38 3.42 -16.74
CA PHE A 276 -12.16 3.93 -16.12
C PHE A 276 -10.91 3.65 -16.97
N THR A 277 -10.85 2.50 -17.63
CA THR A 277 -9.71 2.12 -18.47
C THR A 277 -9.59 3.05 -19.68
N GLU A 278 -10.71 3.33 -20.34
CA GLU A 278 -10.78 4.31 -21.43
C GLU A 278 -10.40 5.71 -20.93
N PHE A 279 -10.92 6.12 -19.76
CA PHE A 279 -10.57 7.40 -19.16
C PHE A 279 -9.06 7.53 -18.92
N LEU A 280 -8.44 6.56 -18.28
CA LEU A 280 -6.98 6.55 -18.03
C LEU A 280 -6.18 6.65 -19.32
N ARG A 281 -6.57 5.92 -20.37
CA ARG A 281 -5.90 5.97 -21.67
C ARG A 281 -5.99 7.35 -22.31
N ARG A 282 -7.12 8.04 -22.17
CA ARG A 282 -7.34 9.39 -22.69
C ARG A 282 -6.49 10.45 -21.97
N ILE A 283 -6.44 10.38 -20.64
CA ILE A 283 -5.66 11.33 -19.84
C ILE A 283 -4.15 11.01 -19.83
N LYS A 284 -3.75 9.78 -20.19
CA LYS A 284 -2.34 9.37 -20.30
C LYS A 284 -1.53 10.32 -21.20
N SER A 285 -0.30 10.59 -20.77
CA SER A 285 0.73 11.29 -21.54
C SER A 285 2.10 10.67 -21.25
N LYS A 286 3.15 11.08 -21.95
CA LYS A 286 4.53 10.62 -21.64
C LYS A 286 5.03 11.10 -20.27
N ARG A 287 4.44 12.16 -19.71
CA ARG A 287 4.83 12.75 -18.42
C ARG A 287 4.35 11.95 -17.21
N TYR A 288 3.21 11.26 -17.32
CA TYR A 288 2.58 10.56 -16.19
C TYR A 288 2.53 9.06 -16.40
N THR A 289 2.80 8.30 -15.34
CA THR A 289 2.58 6.85 -15.30
C THR A 289 1.10 6.54 -15.04
N TYR A 290 0.64 5.35 -15.42
CA TYR A 290 -0.73 4.91 -15.10
C TYR A 290 -0.97 4.84 -13.58
N SER A 291 0.01 4.42 -12.79
CA SER A 291 -0.13 4.36 -11.32
C SER A 291 -0.29 5.75 -10.71
N ARG A 292 0.41 6.78 -11.20
CA ARG A 292 0.19 8.15 -10.77
C ARG A 292 -1.23 8.64 -11.12
N LEU A 293 -1.68 8.39 -12.35
CA LEU A 293 -3.02 8.78 -12.79
C LEU A 293 -4.12 8.05 -12.01
N ARG A 294 -3.94 6.77 -11.67
CA ARG A 294 -4.86 6.01 -10.80
C ARG A 294 -4.96 6.63 -9.41
N ARG A 295 -3.82 6.94 -8.77
CA ARG A 295 -3.80 7.64 -7.48
C ARG A 295 -4.49 9.00 -7.56
N LEU A 296 -4.21 9.80 -8.59
CA LEU A 296 -4.87 11.08 -8.79
C LEU A 296 -6.39 10.92 -8.93
N CYS A 297 -6.85 9.95 -9.71
CA CYS A 297 -8.27 9.64 -9.80
C CYS A 297 -8.88 9.24 -8.45
N LEU A 298 -8.14 8.49 -7.62
CA LEU A 298 -8.59 8.12 -6.28
C LEU A 298 -8.65 9.34 -5.35
N TYR A 299 -7.65 10.22 -5.37
CA TYR A 299 -7.68 11.47 -4.62
C TYR A 299 -8.85 12.36 -5.05
N THR A 300 -9.12 12.47 -6.37
CA THR A 300 -10.28 13.20 -6.88
C THR A 300 -11.58 12.56 -6.40
N LEU A 301 -11.74 11.24 -6.54
CA LEU A 301 -12.93 10.50 -6.09
C LEU A 301 -13.23 10.75 -4.60
N LEU A 302 -12.19 10.71 -3.76
CA LEU A 302 -12.30 10.85 -2.32
C LEU A 302 -12.20 12.32 -1.83
N ASN A 303 -12.07 13.27 -2.78
CA ASN A 303 -11.85 14.68 -2.52
C ASN A 303 -10.71 14.94 -1.51
N ILE A 304 -9.53 14.39 -1.81
CA ILE A 304 -8.32 14.55 -1.00
C ILE A 304 -7.58 15.80 -1.46
N THR A 305 -7.53 16.81 -0.61
CA THR A 305 -6.80 18.05 -0.88
C THR A 305 -5.36 17.98 -0.37
N TYR A 306 -4.51 18.90 -0.83
CA TYR A 306 -3.16 19.06 -0.28
C TYR A 306 -3.18 19.33 1.24
N GLU A 307 -4.14 20.12 1.72
CA GLU A 307 -4.28 20.44 3.14
C GLU A 307 -4.62 19.21 3.99
N ASP A 308 -5.46 18.30 3.47
CA ASP A 308 -5.79 17.05 4.15
C ASP A 308 -4.55 16.18 4.37
N MET A 309 -3.69 16.08 3.35
CA MET A 309 -2.45 15.31 3.43
C MET A 309 -1.49 15.94 4.45
N VAL A 310 -1.32 17.26 4.43
CA VAL A 310 -0.47 17.97 5.41
C VAL A 310 -0.97 17.77 6.83
N LYS A 311 -2.28 17.90 7.07
CA LYS A 311 -2.88 17.63 8.40
C LYS A 311 -2.63 16.20 8.85
N SER A 312 -2.79 15.23 7.93
CA SER A 312 -2.53 13.81 8.20
C SER A 312 -1.09 13.56 8.63
N PHE A 313 -0.11 14.12 7.92
CA PHE A 313 1.31 13.96 8.26
C PHE A 313 1.73 14.69 9.54
N ASN A 314 1.14 15.86 9.82
CA ASN A 314 1.45 16.62 11.04
C ASN A 314 1.03 15.86 12.31
N HIS A 315 -0.08 15.12 12.25
CA HIS A 315 -0.62 14.32 13.35
C HIS A 315 -0.83 12.87 12.89
N GLU A 316 0.29 12.17 12.76
CA GLU A 316 0.34 10.78 12.29
C GLU A 316 0.08 9.79 13.44
N SER A 317 -0.86 8.86 13.22
CA SER A 317 -1.25 7.82 14.16
C SER A 317 -1.43 6.50 13.42
N LEU A 318 -1.16 5.39 14.11
CA LEU A 318 -1.43 4.04 13.62
C LEU A 318 -2.70 3.49 14.27
N MET A 319 -3.59 2.90 13.47
CA MET A 319 -4.72 2.16 14.02
C MET A 319 -4.33 0.70 14.23
N LEU A 320 -4.43 0.21 15.47
CA LEU A 320 -4.20 -1.18 15.80
C LEU A 320 -5.38 -2.03 15.30
N LEU A 321 -5.14 -2.85 14.28
CA LEU A 321 -6.15 -3.73 13.69
C LEU A 321 -6.24 -5.08 14.42
N GLY A 322 -5.15 -5.54 15.02
CA GLY A 322 -5.16 -6.75 15.83
C GLY A 322 -3.80 -7.16 16.39
N PHE A 323 -3.83 -8.16 17.27
CA PHE A 323 -2.65 -8.68 17.94
C PHE A 323 -2.78 -10.16 18.35
N SER A 324 -1.64 -10.84 18.46
CA SER A 324 -1.49 -12.14 19.11
C SER A 324 -1.16 -11.99 20.60
N LYS A 325 -1.01 -13.10 21.32
CA LYS A 325 -0.46 -13.11 22.69
C LYS A 325 0.94 -12.47 22.79
N ILE A 326 1.84 -12.76 21.82
CA ILE A 326 3.19 -12.17 21.78
C ILE A 326 3.08 -10.67 21.53
N GLY A 327 2.24 -10.26 20.57
CA GLY A 327 2.02 -8.86 20.24
C GLY A 327 1.44 -8.05 21.41
N ARG A 328 0.47 -8.61 22.14
CA ARG A 328 -0.06 -7.99 23.36
C ARG A 328 1.03 -7.78 24.41
N GLN A 329 1.89 -8.77 24.63
CA GLN A 329 3.00 -8.65 25.58
C GLN A 329 3.98 -7.55 25.14
N TYR A 330 4.33 -7.51 23.85
CA TYR A 330 5.18 -6.48 23.29
C TYR A 330 4.58 -5.07 23.45
N LEU A 331 3.30 -4.87 23.13
CA LEU A 331 2.59 -3.61 23.35
C LEU A 331 2.62 -3.20 24.83
N LYS A 332 2.35 -4.14 25.75
CA LYS A 332 2.33 -3.83 27.18
C LYS A 332 3.67 -3.33 27.69
N GLN A 333 4.77 -3.87 27.14
CA GLN A 333 6.13 -3.54 27.54
C GLN A 333 6.63 -2.24 26.89
N ASN A 334 6.37 -2.03 25.60
CA ASN A 334 7.08 -1.03 24.79
C ASN A 334 6.21 0.17 24.37
N ARG A 335 4.88 0.15 24.59
CA ARG A 335 3.98 1.21 24.07
C ARG A 335 4.35 2.63 24.51
N LYS A 336 4.99 2.79 25.67
CA LYS A 336 5.44 4.10 26.17
C LYS A 336 6.67 4.64 25.44
N ASP A 337 7.44 3.76 24.81
CA ASP A 337 8.68 4.09 24.11
C ASP A 337 8.44 4.38 22.63
N PHE A 338 7.24 4.03 22.12
CA PHE A 338 6.86 4.40 20.76
C PHE A 338 6.68 5.91 20.63
N THR A 339 7.22 6.44 19.53
CA THR A 339 7.12 7.87 19.19
C THR A 339 5.96 8.17 18.25
N VAL A 340 5.14 7.17 17.95
CA VAL A 340 3.90 7.28 17.16
C VAL A 340 2.68 7.00 18.03
N GLU A 341 1.59 7.75 17.84
CA GLU A 341 0.34 7.47 18.54
C GLU A 341 -0.30 6.18 18.01
N ILE A 342 -0.61 5.26 18.92
CA ILE A 342 -1.39 4.06 18.61
C ILE A 342 -2.83 4.26 19.06
N VAL A 343 -3.74 4.25 18.09
CA VAL A 343 -5.18 4.26 18.29
C VAL A 343 -5.70 2.83 18.25
N SER A 344 -6.46 2.42 19.27
CA SER A 344 -7.07 1.07 19.32
C SER A 344 -8.59 1.13 19.18
N LYS A 345 -9.18 2.31 19.26
CA LYS A 345 -10.62 2.53 19.13
C LYS A 345 -10.83 3.93 18.57
N VAL A 346 -11.56 4.03 17.46
CA VAL A 346 -11.95 5.32 16.90
C VAL A 346 -13.04 5.94 17.79
N ASP A 347 -12.87 7.22 18.14
CA ASP A 347 -13.85 8.01 18.85
C ASP A 347 -13.88 9.46 18.33
N LYS A 348 -14.80 10.27 18.87
CA LYS A 348 -14.97 11.66 18.43
C LYS A 348 -13.74 12.54 18.67
N ARG A 349 -12.86 12.17 19.61
CA ARG A 349 -11.68 12.95 19.96
C ARG A 349 -10.55 12.68 18.98
N ASN A 350 -10.23 11.42 18.73
CA ASN A 350 -9.15 11.08 17.80
C ASN A 350 -9.53 11.25 16.32
N ALA A 351 -10.82 11.17 15.97
CA ALA A 351 -11.29 11.41 14.59
C ALA A 351 -11.49 12.90 14.25
N LYS A 352 -11.07 13.83 15.12
CA LYS A 352 -11.28 15.27 14.94
C LYS A 352 -10.30 15.91 13.96
N ASP A 353 -9.06 15.43 13.93
CA ASP A 353 -7.97 15.96 13.10
C ASP A 353 -6.94 14.85 12.81
N GLY A 354 -5.96 15.15 11.96
CA GLY A 354 -4.85 14.26 11.67
C GLY A 354 -5.20 13.06 10.80
N SER A 355 -4.34 12.06 10.86
CA SER A 355 -4.44 10.86 10.03
C SER A 355 -5.72 10.06 10.26
N ILE A 356 -6.18 9.94 11.51
CA ILE A 356 -7.43 9.22 11.85
C ILE A 356 -8.65 9.96 11.29
N HIS A 357 -8.67 11.30 11.31
CA HIS A 357 -9.74 12.06 10.69
C HIS A 357 -9.85 11.77 9.19
N LEU A 358 -8.73 11.81 8.48
CA LEU A 358 -8.68 11.49 7.06
C LEU A 358 -9.11 10.04 6.81
N GLN A 359 -8.62 9.11 7.61
CA GLN A 359 -8.95 7.69 7.51
C GLN A 359 -10.47 7.44 7.64
N VAL A 360 -11.10 7.99 8.69
CA VAL A 360 -12.54 7.87 8.91
C VAL A 360 -13.33 8.45 7.73
N ARG A 361 -12.85 9.56 7.15
CA ARG A 361 -13.51 10.21 6.00
C ARG A 361 -13.45 9.32 4.75
N VAL A 362 -12.27 8.81 4.39
CA VAL A 362 -12.11 8.00 3.18
C VAL A 362 -12.79 6.64 3.28
N ASP A 363 -12.84 6.06 4.48
CA ASP A 363 -13.51 4.79 4.72
C ASP A 363 -15.03 4.88 4.53
N ARG A 364 -15.66 6.05 4.61
CA ARG A 364 -17.12 6.17 4.36
C ARG A 364 -17.53 5.71 2.97
N LEU A 365 -16.72 5.96 1.95
CA LEU A 365 -17.01 5.44 0.61
C LEU A 365 -16.86 3.91 0.57
N PHE A 366 -15.86 3.36 1.27
CA PHE A 366 -15.69 1.91 1.38
C PHE A 366 -16.88 1.27 2.09
N GLU A 367 -17.31 1.83 3.23
CA GLU A 367 -18.50 1.40 3.99
C GLU A 367 -19.77 1.44 3.13
N GLN A 368 -19.91 2.47 2.29
CA GLN A 368 -21.05 2.59 1.38
C GLN A 368 -21.07 1.49 0.31
N ILE A 369 -19.90 1.12 -0.22
CA ILE A 369 -19.77 0.06 -1.24
C ILE A 369 -19.90 -1.33 -0.61
N MET A 370 -19.28 -1.56 0.54
CA MET A 370 -19.17 -2.89 1.16
C MET A 370 -20.27 -3.17 2.19
N HIS A 371 -21.03 -2.16 2.61
CA HIS A 371 -22.08 -2.26 3.62
C HIS A 371 -21.61 -2.76 5.00
N VAL A 372 -20.34 -2.50 5.34
CA VAL A 372 -19.71 -2.90 6.62
C VAL A 372 -18.98 -1.71 7.23
N ASP A 373 -19.30 -1.35 8.48
CA ASP A 373 -18.63 -0.26 9.23
C ASP A 373 -17.14 -0.58 9.43
N GLN A 374 -16.27 0.39 9.18
CA GLN A 374 -14.83 0.21 9.20
C GLN A 374 -14.14 0.81 10.42
N ASN A 375 -14.84 1.63 11.21
CA ASN A 375 -14.22 2.51 12.19
C ASN A 375 -14.94 2.50 13.54
N PHE A 376 -16.19 2.93 13.60
CA PHE A 376 -16.87 3.16 14.87
C PHE A 376 -17.44 1.85 15.41
N GLY A 377 -16.92 1.42 16.57
CA GLY A 377 -17.37 0.19 17.23
C GLY A 377 -16.54 -1.04 16.87
N GLN A 378 -15.65 -0.93 15.89
CA GLN A 378 -14.63 -1.95 15.62
C GLN A 378 -13.60 -2.00 16.75
N ARG A 379 -13.12 -3.21 17.05
CA ARG A 379 -12.10 -3.47 18.06
C ARG A 379 -10.95 -4.25 17.44
N PRO A 380 -9.71 -4.09 17.94
CA PRO A 380 -8.59 -4.89 17.48
C PRO A 380 -8.88 -6.37 17.65
N ILE A 381 -8.57 -7.15 16.61
CA ILE A 381 -8.73 -8.59 16.58
C ILE A 381 -7.70 -9.23 17.53
N GLU A 382 -8.13 -10.21 18.31
CA GLU A 382 -7.25 -11.02 19.15
C GLU A 382 -7.24 -12.46 18.61
N VAL A 383 -6.04 -13.00 18.38
CA VAL A 383 -5.81 -14.39 17.93
C VAL A 383 -5.02 -15.22 18.93
#